data_AF-A0A920BNX6-F1
#
_entry.id   AF-A0A920BNX6-F1
#
_cell.length_a   1.000
_cell.length_b   1.000
_cell.length_c   1.000
_cell.angle_alpha   90.00
_cell.angle_beta   90.00
_cell.angle_gamma   90.00
#
_symmetry.space_group_name_H-M   'P 1'
#
loop_
_entity.id
_entity.type
_entity.pdbx_description
1 polymer ?
#
loop_
_entity_poly.entity_id
_entity_poly.type
_entity_poly.pdbx_seq_one_letter_code
_entity_poly.pdbx_strand_id
1 'polypeptide(L)'
;MLGLEGWYSTNILGNRDGEVLDAPENFKSKEVSKLGVLDTILQPELYPDLYGDIHHVVRINYYPPRGDNKEGWDNIDIFGWLGYPMQIKVDFLCRDSILAAPIVLDLALFMDLAHRAGESGVQEWLSFYLKAPQSSTDSGPEHDLFIQQTKLKILFVNGWGKNPLRIVKLAKGKPDFKKLNHQL
;
A
#
# COMPACT_ATOMS: atom_id res chain seq x y z
N MET A 1 4.12 -20.98 6.17
CA MET A 1 4.25 -19.51 6.22
C MET A 1 5.73 -19.18 6.28
N LEU A 2 6.12 -18.03 5.73
CA LEU A 2 7.48 -17.51 5.85
C LEU A 2 7.48 -16.43 6.94
N GLY A 3 8.50 -16.41 7.78
CA GLY A 3 8.74 -15.32 8.73
C GLY A 3 9.60 -14.22 8.12
N LEU A 4 9.62 -13.06 8.77
CA LEU A 4 10.37 -11.88 8.36
C LEU A 4 11.28 -11.46 9.50
N GLU A 5 12.60 -11.41 9.25
CA GLU A 5 13.58 -10.89 10.22
C GLU A 5 13.84 -9.40 9.98
N GLY A 6 13.91 -9.00 8.72
CA GLY A 6 14.27 -7.63 8.37
C GLY A 6 13.78 -7.19 7.02
N TRP A 7 13.54 -5.89 6.89
CA TRP A 7 13.25 -5.25 5.62
C TRP A 7 14.05 -3.94 5.55
N TYR A 8 14.98 -3.87 4.61
CA TYR A 8 15.72 -2.64 4.34
C TYR A 8 15.30 -2.08 2.99
N SER A 9 14.76 -0.86 3.00
CA SER A 9 14.30 -0.14 1.82
C SER A 9 15.10 1.14 1.64
N THR A 10 15.81 1.30 0.52
CA THR A 10 16.44 2.57 0.15
C THR A 10 15.86 3.10 -1.14
N ASN A 11 15.70 4.41 -1.22
CA ASN A 11 15.23 5.08 -2.42
C ASN A 11 16.22 6.18 -2.81
N ILE A 12 16.59 6.26 -4.07
CA ILE A 12 17.52 7.25 -4.61
C ILE A 12 16.78 8.05 -5.68
N LEU A 13 16.73 9.37 -5.53
CA LEU A 13 16.08 10.27 -6.48
C LEU A 13 16.71 11.67 -6.44
N GLY A 14 16.63 12.41 -7.54
CA GLY A 14 17.32 13.69 -7.72
C GLY A 14 16.41 14.86 -8.12
N ASN A 15 15.10 14.65 -8.15
CA ASN A 15 14.12 15.70 -8.44
C ASN A 15 13.84 16.55 -7.19
N ARG A 16 12.93 17.53 -7.32
CA ARG A 16 12.56 18.44 -6.22
C ARG A 16 11.93 17.72 -5.03
N ASP A 17 11.23 16.59 -5.24
CA ASP A 17 10.74 15.78 -4.11
C ASP A 17 11.93 15.21 -3.34
N GLY A 18 12.94 14.67 -4.03
CA GLY A 18 14.19 14.24 -3.41
C GLY A 18 14.87 15.32 -2.58
N GLU A 19 14.98 16.53 -3.12
CA GLU A 19 15.60 17.68 -2.43
C GLU A 19 14.85 18.06 -1.15
N VAL A 20 13.52 18.11 -1.20
CA VAL A 20 12.68 18.42 -0.03
C VAL A 20 12.80 17.35 1.06
N LEU A 21 12.99 16.08 0.66
CA LEU A 21 13.09 14.94 1.56
C LEU A 21 14.47 14.74 2.18
N ASP A 22 15.49 15.43 1.68
CA ASP A 22 16.82 15.45 2.28
C ASP A 22 16.81 16.17 3.64
N ALA A 23 15.79 17.02 3.88
CA ALA A 23 15.57 17.66 5.17
C ALA A 23 15.06 16.64 6.23
N PRO A 24 15.75 16.48 7.38
CA PRO A 24 15.41 15.49 8.41
C PRO A 24 13.99 15.61 8.98
N GLU A 25 13.42 16.82 8.99
CA GLU A 25 12.08 17.07 9.51
C GLU A 25 10.98 16.53 8.58
N ASN A 26 11.17 16.65 7.26
CA ASN A 26 10.24 16.14 6.25
C ASN A 26 10.29 14.61 6.13
N PHE A 27 11.43 14.02 6.51
CA PHE A 27 11.62 12.57 6.50
C PHE A 27 10.75 11.86 7.54
N LYS A 28 10.61 12.42 8.75
CA LYS A 28 9.88 11.80 9.87
C LYS A 28 8.42 11.46 9.54
N SER A 29 7.72 12.34 8.82
CA SER A 29 6.33 12.09 8.41
C SER A 29 6.20 10.94 7.39
N LYS A 30 7.21 10.72 6.54
CA LYS A 30 7.23 9.62 5.57
C LYS A 30 7.71 8.30 6.17
N GLU A 31 8.53 8.34 7.22
CA GLU A 31 8.94 7.15 7.97
C GLU A 31 7.74 6.50 8.69
N VAL A 32 6.97 7.29 9.45
CA VAL A 32 5.78 6.82 10.18
C VAL A 32 4.74 6.18 9.25
N SER A 33 4.48 6.78 8.07
CA SER A 33 3.52 6.24 7.10
C SER A 33 4.03 5.01 6.33
N LYS A 34 5.32 4.70 6.36
CA LYS A 34 5.89 3.48 5.75
C LYS A 34 5.91 2.31 6.73
N LEU A 35 6.16 2.60 8.01
CA LEU A 35 6.24 1.57 9.04
C LEU A 35 4.88 0.94 9.31
N GLY A 36 3.81 1.74 9.45
CA GLY A 36 2.47 1.24 9.81
C GLY A 36 1.78 0.34 8.78
N VAL A 37 2.28 0.30 7.53
CA VAL A 37 1.72 -0.58 6.49
C VAL A 37 1.98 -2.05 6.83
N LEU A 38 3.20 -2.39 7.27
CA LEU A 38 3.58 -3.77 7.52
C LEU A 38 2.83 -4.38 8.70
N ASP A 39 2.57 -3.62 9.76
CA ASP A 39 1.86 -4.11 10.94
C ASP A 39 0.46 -4.63 10.59
N THR A 40 -0.27 -3.90 9.73
CA THR A 40 -1.61 -4.31 9.30
C THR A 40 -1.61 -5.56 8.41
N ILE A 41 -0.55 -5.76 7.62
CA ILE A 41 -0.43 -6.88 6.68
C ILE A 41 0.08 -8.14 7.39
N LEU A 42 1.12 -8.00 8.21
CA LEU A 42 1.82 -9.12 8.86
C LEU A 42 1.11 -9.57 10.14
N GLN A 43 0.38 -8.67 10.82
CA GLN A 43 -0.39 -9.00 12.03
C GLN A 43 0.50 -9.62 13.13
N PRO A 44 1.49 -8.88 13.64
CA PRO A 44 2.48 -9.40 14.60
C PRO A 44 1.86 -9.91 15.91
N GLU A 45 0.71 -9.37 16.33
CA GLU A 45 -0.03 -9.88 17.48
C GLU A 45 -0.59 -11.29 17.27
N LEU A 46 -0.95 -11.63 16.02
CA LEU A 46 -1.48 -12.95 15.66
C LEU A 46 -0.38 -13.97 15.36
N TYR A 47 0.75 -13.51 14.82
CA TYR A 47 1.91 -14.33 14.45
C TYR A 47 3.21 -13.80 15.06
N PRO A 48 3.33 -13.78 16.40
CA PRO A 48 4.48 -13.18 17.08
C PRO A 48 5.79 -13.87 16.75
N ASP A 49 5.79 -15.19 16.57
CA ASP A 49 7.00 -15.95 16.22
C ASP A 49 7.53 -15.65 14.80
N LEU A 50 6.68 -15.11 13.92
CA LEU A 50 7.05 -14.81 12.53
C LEU A 50 7.35 -13.33 12.30
N TYR A 51 6.68 -12.46 13.04
CA TYR A 51 6.63 -11.01 12.76
C TYR A 51 6.74 -10.13 14.02
N GLY A 52 6.90 -10.71 15.22
CA GLY A 52 6.93 -9.96 16.48
C GLY A 52 8.19 -9.12 16.71
N ASP A 53 9.30 -9.44 16.03
CA ASP A 53 10.59 -8.75 16.17
C ASP A 53 11.21 -8.48 14.79
N ILE A 54 10.52 -7.68 13.97
CA ILE A 54 10.99 -7.31 12.63
C ILE A 54 11.83 -6.02 12.70
N HIS A 55 13.00 -6.04 12.07
CA HIS A 55 13.79 -4.83 11.89
C HIS A 55 13.53 -4.18 10.53
N HIS A 56 12.70 -3.12 10.49
CA HIS A 56 12.36 -2.39 9.26
C HIS A 56 13.06 -1.03 9.20
N VAL A 57 13.83 -0.79 8.14
CA VAL A 57 14.55 0.47 7.90
C VAL A 57 14.18 1.03 6.55
N VAL A 58 13.82 2.31 6.53
CA VAL A 58 13.62 3.07 5.29
C VAL A 58 14.68 4.16 5.20
N ARG A 59 15.27 4.33 4.02
CA ARG A 59 16.12 5.46 3.67
C ARG A 59 15.65 6.10 2.36
N ILE A 60 15.81 7.41 2.28
CA ILE A 60 15.63 8.21 1.06
C ILE A 60 16.89 9.04 0.93
N ASN A 61 17.55 8.96 -0.23
CA ASN A 61 18.81 9.63 -0.48
C ASN A 61 18.63 10.56 -1.68
N TYR A 62 18.90 11.84 -1.46
CA TYR A 62 18.90 12.81 -2.54
C TYR A 62 20.20 12.68 -3.36
N TYR A 63 20.04 12.45 -4.67
CA TYR A 63 21.17 12.34 -5.60
C TYR A 63 20.84 13.09 -6.90
N PRO A 64 21.22 14.38 -7.02
CA PRO A 64 20.79 15.27 -8.10
C PRO A 64 20.90 14.70 -9.52
N PRO A 65 21.99 13.98 -9.90
CA PRO A 65 22.14 13.45 -11.26
C PRO A 65 21.02 12.48 -11.69
N ARG A 66 20.27 11.89 -10.76
CA ARG A 66 19.14 11.01 -11.10
C ARG A 66 17.94 11.76 -11.64
N GLY A 67 17.75 13.03 -11.26
CA GLY A 67 16.52 13.76 -11.56
C GLY A 67 15.28 12.94 -11.18
N ASP A 68 14.35 12.78 -12.12
CA ASP A 68 13.11 12.01 -11.91
C ASP A 68 13.29 10.48 -12.03
N ASN A 69 14.48 9.99 -12.38
CA ASN A 69 14.78 8.55 -12.48
C ASN A 69 15.01 7.97 -11.08
N LYS A 70 13.92 7.66 -10.39
CA LYS A 70 13.93 7.09 -9.06
C LYS A 70 14.36 5.62 -9.12
N GLU A 71 15.20 5.23 -8.16
CA GLU A 71 15.57 3.85 -7.90
C GLU A 71 15.09 3.47 -6.50
N GLY A 72 14.40 2.35 -6.36
CA GLY A 72 14.07 1.74 -5.07
C GLY A 72 14.75 0.39 -4.97
N TRP A 73 15.51 0.18 -3.89
CA TRP A 73 16.12 -1.09 -3.59
C TRP A 73 15.60 -1.60 -2.25
N ASP A 74 15.04 -2.80 -2.27
CA ASP A 74 14.49 -3.48 -1.11
C ASP A 74 15.24 -4.80 -0.89
N ASN A 75 15.74 -5.00 0.33
CA ASN A 75 16.25 -6.28 0.80
C ASN A 75 15.34 -6.79 1.91
N ILE A 76 14.72 -7.93 1.65
CA ILE A 76 13.74 -8.55 2.54
C ILE A 76 14.35 -9.85 3.04
N ASP A 77 14.74 -9.87 4.30
CA ASP A 77 15.35 -11.01 4.99
C ASP A 77 14.23 -11.86 5.60
N ILE A 78 14.02 -13.04 5.00
CA ILE A 78 12.94 -13.96 5.35
C ILE A 78 13.51 -15.28 5.85
N PHE A 79 12.72 -16.00 6.64
CA PHE A 79 13.07 -17.36 7.06
C PHE A 79 11.92 -18.33 6.81
N GLY A 80 12.28 -19.59 6.57
CA GLY A 80 11.33 -20.63 6.20
C GLY A 80 11.45 -21.87 7.06
N TRP A 81 11.27 -23.02 6.41
CA TRP A 81 11.33 -24.32 7.07
C TRP A 81 12.66 -24.52 7.81
N LEU A 82 12.59 -25.06 9.04
CA LEU A 82 13.73 -25.23 9.96
C LEU A 82 14.49 -23.93 10.30
N GLY A 83 13.86 -22.76 10.13
CA GLY A 83 14.50 -21.46 10.39
C GLY A 83 15.59 -21.11 9.38
N TYR A 84 15.61 -21.73 8.20
CA TYR A 84 16.61 -21.40 7.18
C TYR A 84 16.41 -19.97 6.66
N PRO A 85 17.46 -19.12 6.72
CA PRO A 85 17.40 -17.76 6.23
C PRO A 85 17.48 -17.72 4.70
N MET A 86 16.75 -16.78 4.11
CA MET A 86 16.67 -16.51 2.68
C MET A 86 16.51 -15.00 2.47
N GLN A 87 16.70 -14.54 1.23
CA GLN A 87 16.56 -13.13 0.88
C GLN A 87 15.74 -12.95 -0.38
N ILE A 88 14.88 -11.93 -0.38
CA ILE A 88 14.26 -11.38 -1.58
C ILE A 88 14.86 -10.00 -1.80
N LYS A 89 15.44 -9.78 -2.99
CA LYS A 89 15.94 -8.46 -3.40
C LYS A 89 15.08 -7.94 -4.53
N VAL A 90 14.59 -6.71 -4.39
CA VAL A 90 13.83 -6.02 -5.42
C VAL A 90 14.59 -4.75 -5.77
N ASP A 91 14.86 -4.57 -7.06
CA ASP A 91 15.40 -3.33 -7.60
C ASP A 91 14.40 -2.76 -8.59
N PHE A 92 13.94 -1.55 -8.32
CA PHE A 92 12.87 -0.89 -9.04
C PHE A 92 13.33 0.47 -9.55
N LEU A 93 13.66 0.51 -10.84
CA LEU A 93 13.98 1.74 -11.56
C LEU A 93 12.73 2.24 -12.28
N CYS A 94 12.34 3.48 -12.01
CA CYS A 94 11.18 4.08 -12.63
C CYS A 94 11.37 5.59 -12.83
N ARG A 95 10.38 6.20 -13.49
CA ARG A 95 10.21 7.65 -13.49
C ARG A 95 9.05 7.99 -12.57
N ASP A 96 9.33 8.61 -11.44
CA ASP A 96 8.33 8.84 -10.40
C ASP A 96 7.16 9.69 -10.94
N SER A 97 7.46 10.72 -11.73
CA SER A 97 6.41 11.58 -12.30
C SER A 97 5.51 10.83 -13.28
N ILE A 98 6.04 9.85 -14.03
CA ILE A 98 5.24 9.04 -14.98
C ILE A 98 4.31 8.08 -14.25
N LEU A 99 4.73 7.56 -13.08
CA LEU A 99 3.85 6.74 -12.24
C LEU A 99 2.81 7.59 -11.50
N ALA A 100 3.18 8.78 -11.04
CA ALA A 100 2.31 9.64 -10.25
C ALA A 100 1.23 10.35 -11.09
N ALA A 101 1.56 10.83 -12.30
CA ALA A 101 0.63 11.57 -13.16
C ALA A 101 -0.71 10.87 -13.42
N PRO A 102 -0.76 9.58 -13.83
CA PRO A 102 -2.03 8.88 -14.05
C PRO A 102 -2.80 8.67 -12.75
N ILE A 103 -2.12 8.45 -11.61
CA ILE A 103 -2.77 8.34 -10.30
C ILE A 103 -3.49 9.65 -9.93
N VAL A 104 -2.83 10.80 -10.14
CA VAL A 104 -3.44 12.11 -9.88
C VAL A 104 -4.64 12.37 -10.79
N LEU A 105 -4.54 11.98 -12.07
CA LEU A 105 -5.65 12.09 -13.01
C LEU A 105 -6.85 11.22 -12.58
N ASP A 106 -6.61 9.95 -12.26
CA ASP A 106 -7.65 9.02 -11.79
C ASP A 106 -8.33 9.58 -10.53
N LEU A 107 -7.55 10.05 -9.56
CA LEU A 107 -8.07 10.65 -8.33
C LEU A 107 -8.96 11.87 -8.61
N ALA A 108 -8.54 12.76 -9.51
CA ALA A 108 -9.34 13.93 -9.88
C ALA A 108 -10.67 13.53 -10.54
N LEU A 109 -10.63 12.59 -11.49
CA LEU A 109 -11.82 12.08 -12.19
C LEU A 109 -12.77 11.37 -11.23
N PHE A 110 -12.23 10.57 -10.32
CA PHE A 110 -13.00 9.80 -9.37
C PHE A 110 -13.60 10.65 -8.25
N MET A 111 -12.91 11.70 -7.80
CA MET A 111 -13.49 12.68 -6.88
C MET A 111 -14.62 13.48 -7.53
N ASP A 112 -14.49 13.90 -8.79
CA ASP A 112 -15.58 14.55 -9.53
C ASP A 112 -16.79 13.61 -9.70
N LEU A 113 -16.54 12.34 -10.04
CA LEU A 113 -17.58 11.33 -10.13
C LEU A 113 -18.30 11.12 -8.79
N ALA A 114 -17.55 11.04 -7.68
CA ALA A 114 -18.11 10.93 -6.33
C ALA A 114 -18.99 12.12 -5.98
N HIS A 115 -18.51 13.33 -6.28
CA HIS A 115 -19.24 14.56 -6.05
C HIS A 115 -20.56 14.58 -6.83
N ARG A 116 -20.54 14.20 -8.11
CA ARG A 116 -21.76 14.11 -8.95
C ARG A 116 -22.71 13.01 -8.50
N ALA A 117 -22.20 11.95 -7.89
CA ALA A 117 -23.01 10.90 -7.27
C ALA A 117 -23.59 11.31 -5.91
N GLY A 118 -23.25 12.49 -5.39
CA GLY A 118 -23.70 13.00 -4.09
C GLY A 118 -22.97 12.39 -2.89
N GLU A 119 -21.85 11.71 -3.12
CA GLU A 119 -21.02 11.15 -2.04
C GLU A 119 -20.27 12.26 -1.28
N SER A 120 -20.07 12.05 0.01
CA SER A 120 -19.36 12.99 0.90
C SER A 120 -18.60 12.25 2.00
N GLY A 121 -17.71 12.96 2.70
CA GLY A 121 -16.85 12.36 3.72
C GLY A 121 -15.73 11.50 3.15
N VAL A 122 -15.14 10.63 3.98
CA VAL A 122 -13.99 9.80 3.61
C VAL A 122 -14.37 8.78 2.55
N GLN A 123 -13.73 8.87 1.39
CA GLN A 123 -13.93 7.97 0.25
C GLN A 123 -12.99 6.76 0.34
N GLU A 124 -13.29 5.79 1.22
CA GLU A 124 -12.39 4.65 1.50
C GLU A 124 -12.07 3.79 0.26
N TRP A 125 -12.92 3.78 -0.77
CA TRP A 125 -12.71 3.05 -2.01
C TRP A 125 -11.57 3.62 -2.87
N LEU A 126 -11.13 4.86 -2.59
CA LEU A 126 -9.93 5.48 -3.18
C LEU A 126 -8.63 5.02 -2.52
N SER A 127 -8.69 4.21 -1.45
CA SER A 127 -7.51 3.73 -0.72
C SER A 127 -6.46 3.05 -1.60
N PHE A 128 -6.87 2.41 -2.69
CA PHE A 128 -5.98 1.79 -3.68
C PHE A 128 -4.89 2.73 -4.22
N TYR A 129 -5.16 4.03 -4.29
CA TYR A 129 -4.25 5.03 -4.85
C TYR A 129 -3.37 5.72 -3.80
N LEU A 130 -3.58 5.43 -2.52
CA LEU A 130 -3.01 6.20 -1.42
C LEU A 130 -2.14 5.32 -0.52
N LYS A 131 -0.96 5.82 -0.18
CA LYS A 131 -0.02 5.12 0.69
C LYS A 131 -0.52 4.98 2.13
N ALA A 132 -1.14 6.03 2.65
CA ALA A 132 -1.70 6.11 4.00
C ALA A 132 -3.15 6.60 3.88
N PRO A 133 -4.09 5.72 3.49
CA PRO A 133 -5.47 6.12 3.31
C PRO A 133 -6.11 6.47 4.65
N GLN A 134 -7.09 7.37 4.61
CA GLN A 134 -7.95 7.63 5.76
C GLN A 134 -9.03 6.55 5.84
N SER A 135 -9.46 6.24 7.07
CA SER A 135 -10.62 5.39 7.31
C SER A 135 -11.66 6.13 8.14
N SER A 136 -12.93 5.84 7.87
CA SER A 136 -14.06 6.25 8.70
C SER A 136 -14.44 5.21 9.75
N THR A 137 -13.73 4.08 9.80
CA THR A 137 -14.00 2.95 10.71
C THR A 137 -13.01 2.89 11.87
N ASP A 138 -13.47 2.40 13.02
CA ASP A 138 -12.62 2.18 14.20
C ASP A 138 -11.52 1.13 13.95
N SER A 139 -11.70 0.26 12.94
CA SER A 139 -10.70 -0.74 12.53
C SER A 139 -9.49 -0.15 11.80
N GLY A 140 -9.50 1.16 11.49
CA GLY A 140 -8.43 1.83 10.79
C GLY A 140 -8.35 1.50 9.30
N PRO A 141 -7.32 2.04 8.60
CA PRO A 141 -7.15 1.87 7.17
C PRO A 141 -6.74 0.44 6.78
N GLU A 142 -7.31 -0.04 5.66
CA GLU A 142 -6.87 -1.25 4.98
C GLU A 142 -5.65 -0.93 4.11
N HIS A 143 -4.60 -1.73 4.16
CA HIS A 143 -3.39 -1.57 3.34
C HIS A 143 -3.09 -2.75 2.41
N ASP A 144 -3.88 -3.84 2.45
CA ASP A 144 -3.78 -4.90 1.46
C ASP A 144 -4.30 -4.38 0.11
N LEU A 145 -3.37 -4.24 -0.84
CA LEU A 145 -3.64 -3.69 -2.17
C LEU A 145 -4.69 -4.52 -2.95
N PHE A 146 -4.77 -5.83 -2.76
CA PHE A 146 -5.76 -6.69 -3.43
C PHE A 146 -7.15 -6.51 -2.82
N ILE A 147 -7.23 -6.32 -1.50
CA ILE A 147 -8.49 -5.98 -0.83
C ILE A 147 -8.96 -4.60 -1.28
N GLN A 148 -8.07 -3.60 -1.30
CA GLN A 148 -8.37 -2.25 -1.80
C GLN A 148 -8.83 -2.27 -3.27
N GLN A 149 -8.15 -3.04 -4.14
CA GLN A 149 -8.54 -3.18 -5.54
C GLN A 149 -9.93 -3.82 -5.68
N THR A 150 -10.20 -4.84 -4.85
CA THR A 150 -11.53 -5.48 -4.81
C THR A 150 -12.61 -4.47 -4.39
N LYS A 151 -12.36 -3.64 -3.38
CA LYS A 151 -13.29 -2.55 -2.97
C LYS A 151 -13.59 -1.60 -4.14
N LEU A 152 -12.56 -1.18 -4.87
CA LEU A 152 -12.69 -0.32 -6.06
C LEU A 152 -13.54 -0.99 -7.15
N LYS A 153 -13.25 -2.25 -7.50
CA LYS A 153 -13.98 -3.01 -8.53
C LYS A 153 -15.45 -3.21 -8.17
N ILE A 154 -15.74 -3.53 -6.90
CA ILE A 154 -17.09 -3.75 -6.39
C ILE A 154 -17.95 -2.49 -6.56
N LEU A 155 -17.39 -1.30 -6.34
CA LEU A 155 -18.10 -0.03 -6.53
C LEU A 155 -18.56 0.13 -7.99
N PHE A 156 -17.66 -0.13 -8.94
CA PHE A 156 -17.97 -0.02 -10.37
C PHE A 156 -18.98 -1.07 -10.86
N VAL A 157 -18.89 -2.31 -10.36
CA VAL A 157 -19.80 -3.39 -10.77
C VAL A 157 -21.20 -3.22 -10.20
N ASN A 158 -21.32 -2.83 -8.93
CA ASN A 158 -22.63 -2.78 -8.25
C ASN A 158 -23.34 -1.43 -8.37
N GLY A 159 -22.66 -0.41 -8.92
CA GLY A 159 -23.15 0.97 -8.97
C GLY A 159 -22.96 1.70 -7.64
N TRP A 160 -22.78 3.02 -7.75
CA TRP A 160 -22.70 3.95 -6.62
C TRP A 160 -23.96 3.82 -5.74
N GLY A 161 -23.78 3.68 -4.42
CA GLY A 161 -24.88 3.56 -3.45
C GLY A 161 -25.31 2.13 -3.05
N LYS A 162 -24.76 1.05 -3.64
CA LYS A 162 -24.96 -0.31 -3.09
C LYS A 162 -23.85 -0.68 -2.12
N ASN A 163 -24.22 -0.73 -0.84
CA ASN A 163 -23.36 -0.87 0.33
C ASN A 163 -22.21 -1.90 0.15
N PRO A 164 -20.94 -1.45 0.01
CA PRO A 164 -19.80 -2.32 -0.27
C PRO A 164 -19.43 -3.27 0.89
N LEU A 165 -19.92 -2.98 2.10
CA LEU A 165 -19.63 -3.73 3.32
C LEU A 165 -20.19 -5.17 3.34
N ARG A 166 -21.18 -5.49 2.50
CA ARG A 166 -21.78 -6.84 2.46
C ARG A 166 -20.84 -7.89 1.85
N ILE A 167 -19.90 -7.48 1.01
CA ILE A 167 -19.00 -8.40 0.28
C ILE A 167 -17.65 -8.54 0.97
N VAL A 168 -17.15 -7.53 1.70
CA VAL A 168 -15.89 -7.68 2.47
C VAL A 168 -16.05 -8.70 3.61
N LYS A 169 -17.26 -8.82 4.19
CA LYS A 169 -17.59 -9.94 5.11
C LYS A 169 -17.54 -11.31 4.42
N LEU A 170 -17.80 -11.40 3.11
CA LEU A 170 -17.64 -12.62 2.32
C LEU A 170 -16.17 -12.91 1.96
N ALA A 171 -15.32 -11.88 1.86
CA ALA A 171 -13.89 -12.03 1.55
C ALA A 171 -13.04 -12.40 2.78
N LYS A 172 -13.43 -11.96 3.99
CA LYS A 172 -12.77 -12.36 5.25
C LYS A 172 -13.13 -13.78 5.71
N GLY A 173 -14.18 -14.39 5.15
CA GLY A 173 -14.42 -15.83 5.23
C GLY A 173 -13.82 -16.50 4.00
N LYS A 174 -13.08 -17.62 4.18
CA LYS A 174 -12.43 -18.39 3.10
C LYS A 174 -13.27 -18.36 1.79
N PRO A 175 -12.82 -17.69 0.72
CA PRO A 175 -13.61 -17.60 -0.49
C PRO A 175 -13.65 -18.96 -1.18
N ASP A 176 -14.84 -19.50 -1.42
CA ASP A 176 -15.03 -20.53 -2.44
C ASP A 176 -15.12 -19.83 -3.80
N PHE A 177 -13.96 -19.69 -4.45
CA PHE A 177 -13.79 -19.05 -5.75
C PHE A 177 -14.62 -19.67 -6.88
N LYS A 178 -15.26 -20.83 -6.67
CA LYS A 178 -16.15 -21.44 -7.68
C LYS A 178 -17.47 -20.70 -7.88
N LYS A 179 -17.94 -19.91 -6.91
CA LYS A 179 -19.26 -19.26 -7.00
C LYS A 179 -19.28 -17.90 -7.71
N LEU A 180 -18.13 -17.24 -7.87
CA LEU A 180 -18.08 -15.90 -8.50
C LEU A 180 -18.11 -15.94 -10.04
N ASN A 181 -17.76 -17.07 -10.66
CA ASN A 181 -17.67 -17.19 -12.13
C ASN A 181 -18.98 -17.54 -12.84
N HIS A 182 -20.09 -17.75 -12.12
CA HIS A 182 -21.37 -18.13 -12.73
C HIS A 182 -22.38 -16.98 -12.86
N GLN A 183 -21.97 -15.73 -12.64
CA GLN A 183 -22.82 -14.55 -12.82
C GLN A 183 -22.18 -13.46 -13.72
N LEU A 184 -21.19 -13.85 -14.55
CA LEU A 184 -20.73 -13.07 -15.69
C LEU A 184 -21.25 -13.70 -16.99
#